data_AF-A0A2J6HX46-F1
#
_entry.id   AF-A0A2J6HX46-F1
#
_cell.length_a   1.000
_cell.length_b   1.000
_cell.length_c   1.000
_cell.angle_alpha   90.00
_cell.angle_beta   90.00
_cell.angle_gamma   90.00
#
_symmetry.space_group_name_H-M   'P 1'
#
loop_
_entity.id
_entity.type
_entity.pdbx_description
1 polymer ?
#
loop_
_entity_poly.entity_id
_entity_poly.type
_entity_poly.pdbx_seq_one_letter_code
_entity_poly.pdbx_strand_id
1 'polypeptide(L)'
;MSILIGIDDTDNKESRGTGFHARQLAARLEKEFMVTVNGITRHQQLVHPDVPYTSQNSSACIEISDTNIDELIKFCRNHLIDNQVPGCDIGLCIAPKEKISKEIISFAQSVKKVVVNRAMARETAARNRVFLEGLCGTEDGIIGALSATGLRKSGNDGRFIWLAGSVKELRDLPEGVMTLAELKRLSGITAARTPEGKIVEDTDAILLNHWVRPILENGKAVLIVVSASLDQQVSASLDQQVSASLDQQVPASLDQQVPASLDQQDKTIKQIHYEWETAGKDIVRKLSD
;
A
#
# COMPACT_ATOMS: atom_id res chain seq x y z
N MET A 1 -11.50 -15.50 -14.72
CA MET A 1 -10.47 -15.77 -13.71
C MET A 1 -9.59 -14.53 -13.56
N SER A 2 -8.75 -14.45 -12.53
CA SER A 2 -7.72 -13.39 -12.41
C SER A 2 -6.35 -14.01 -12.22
N ILE A 3 -5.31 -13.34 -12.69
CA ILE A 3 -3.92 -13.76 -12.56
C ILE A 3 -3.23 -12.83 -11.56
N LEU A 4 -2.41 -13.42 -10.69
CA LEU A 4 -1.55 -12.69 -9.76
C LEU A 4 -0.12 -12.69 -10.26
N ILE A 5 0.51 -11.52 -10.22
CA ILE A 5 1.91 -11.29 -10.59
C ILE A 5 2.60 -10.69 -9.36
N GLY A 6 3.41 -11.50 -8.69
CA GLY A 6 4.24 -11.07 -7.57
C GLY A 6 5.63 -10.67 -8.06
N ILE A 7 6.14 -9.53 -7.58
CA ILE A 7 7.50 -9.07 -7.82
C ILE A 7 8.15 -8.62 -6.52
N ASP A 8 9.47 -8.78 -6.42
CA ASP A 8 10.27 -8.24 -5.33
C ASP A 8 11.70 -7.93 -5.76
N ASP A 9 12.43 -7.18 -4.93
CA ASP A 9 13.85 -6.84 -5.10
C ASP A 9 14.21 -6.26 -6.47
N THR A 10 13.32 -5.42 -7.00
CA THR A 10 13.50 -4.74 -8.28
C THR A 10 14.27 -3.42 -8.15
N ASP A 11 14.69 -3.06 -6.95
CA ASP A 11 15.27 -1.76 -6.62
C ASP A 11 16.63 -1.86 -5.93
N ASN A 12 17.30 -0.72 -5.82
CA ASN A 12 18.46 -0.52 -4.97
C ASN A 12 18.28 0.80 -4.17
N LYS A 13 19.27 1.20 -3.37
CA LYS A 13 19.19 2.40 -2.52
C LYS A 13 19.08 3.72 -3.29
N GLU A 14 19.42 3.74 -4.57
CA GLU A 14 19.50 4.93 -5.42
C GLU A 14 18.39 4.96 -6.50
N SER A 15 17.67 3.85 -6.68
CA SER A 15 16.63 3.71 -7.71
C SER A 15 15.22 3.97 -7.15
N ARG A 16 14.24 3.95 -8.05
CA ARG A 16 12.83 3.89 -7.66
C ARG A 16 12.51 2.51 -7.09
N GLY A 17 11.63 2.48 -6.09
CA GLY A 17 11.33 1.25 -5.36
C GLY A 17 10.43 0.25 -6.11
N THR A 18 10.28 -0.96 -5.58
CA THR A 18 9.47 -2.06 -6.15
C THR A 18 8.03 -1.65 -6.49
N GLY A 19 7.40 -0.80 -5.68
CA GLY A 19 6.05 -0.28 -5.97
C GLY A 19 5.97 0.65 -7.20
N PHE A 20 7.07 1.28 -7.61
CA PHE A 20 7.15 2.01 -8.87
C PHE A 20 7.22 1.06 -10.05
N HIS A 21 8.10 0.06 -10.01
CA HIS A 21 8.22 -0.96 -11.05
C HIS A 21 6.92 -1.76 -11.23
N ALA A 22 6.21 -2.07 -10.15
CA ALA A 22 4.88 -2.70 -10.23
C ALA A 22 3.87 -1.87 -11.02
N ARG A 23 3.81 -0.55 -10.78
CA ARG A 23 2.90 0.37 -11.50
C ARG A 23 3.31 0.53 -12.96
N GLN A 24 4.62 0.62 -13.25
CA GLN A 24 5.13 0.66 -14.61
C GLN A 24 4.77 -0.60 -15.41
N LEU A 25 4.98 -1.78 -14.81
CA LEU A 25 4.60 -3.06 -15.40
C LEU A 25 3.08 -3.14 -15.62
N ALA A 26 2.28 -2.75 -14.62
CA ALA A 26 0.82 -2.74 -14.75
C ALA A 26 0.33 -1.86 -15.92
N ALA A 27 0.86 -0.65 -16.07
CA ALA A 27 0.52 0.24 -17.18
C ALA A 27 0.87 -0.38 -18.54
N ARG A 28 1.99 -1.10 -18.62
CA ARG A 28 2.38 -1.83 -19.83
C ARG A 28 1.48 -3.03 -20.10
N LEU A 29 1.06 -3.77 -19.07
CA LEU A 29 0.15 -4.90 -19.22
C LEU A 29 -1.20 -4.47 -19.80
N GLU A 30 -1.78 -3.36 -19.30
CA GLU A 30 -3.02 -2.82 -19.85
C GLU A 30 -2.90 -2.49 -21.35
N LYS A 31 -1.76 -1.92 -21.76
CA LYS A 31 -1.51 -1.51 -23.14
C LYS A 31 -1.28 -2.69 -24.09
N GLU A 32 -0.48 -3.66 -23.67
CA GLU A 32 0.05 -4.70 -24.58
C GLU A 32 -0.87 -5.94 -24.61
N PHE A 33 -1.57 -6.24 -23.52
CA PHE A 33 -2.45 -7.40 -23.41
C PHE A 33 -3.94 -7.04 -23.38
N MET A 34 -4.28 -5.74 -23.35
CA MET A 34 -5.67 -5.26 -23.18
C MET A 34 -6.35 -5.85 -21.94
N VAL A 35 -5.57 -6.19 -20.91
CA VAL A 35 -6.09 -6.71 -19.64
C VAL A 35 -6.57 -5.57 -18.76
N THR A 36 -7.51 -5.88 -17.88
CA THR A 36 -7.86 -4.99 -16.77
C THR A 36 -6.93 -5.27 -15.60
N VAL A 37 -6.22 -4.25 -15.11
CA VAL A 37 -5.53 -4.35 -13.82
C VAL A 37 -6.54 -4.00 -12.73
N ASN A 38 -6.80 -4.92 -11.80
CA ASN A 38 -7.76 -4.71 -10.72
C ASN A 38 -7.18 -3.88 -9.58
N GLY A 39 -5.89 -4.03 -9.28
CA GLY A 39 -5.24 -3.31 -8.20
C GLY A 39 -3.87 -3.87 -7.87
N ILE A 40 -2.97 -3.03 -7.36
CA ILE A 40 -1.62 -3.41 -6.94
C ILE A 40 -1.51 -3.26 -5.43
N THR A 41 -1.17 -4.35 -4.74
CA THR A 41 -0.91 -4.35 -3.30
C THR A 41 0.57 -4.40 -3.02
N ARG A 42 1.01 -3.61 -2.03
CA ARG A 42 2.33 -3.73 -1.42
C ARG A 42 2.22 -4.47 -0.10
N HIS A 43 3.10 -5.45 0.10
CA HIS A 43 3.12 -6.31 1.27
C HIS A 43 4.40 -6.09 2.07
N GLN A 44 4.26 -5.71 3.34
CA GLN A 44 5.40 -5.59 4.25
C GLN A 44 5.86 -6.98 4.68
N GLN A 45 7.15 -7.28 4.50
CA GLN A 45 7.77 -8.51 4.96
C GLN A 45 8.49 -8.28 6.30
N LEU A 46 9.10 -9.35 6.84
CA LEU A 46 9.81 -9.30 8.11
C LEU A 46 10.95 -8.27 8.08
N VAL A 47 11.00 -7.38 9.07
CA VAL A 47 12.16 -6.53 9.31
C VAL A 47 13.07 -7.25 10.30
N HIS A 48 14.25 -7.67 9.84
CA HIS A 48 15.19 -8.45 10.64
C HIS A 48 16.65 -8.15 10.22
N PRO A 49 17.63 -8.13 11.15
CA PRO A 49 19.04 -7.88 10.80
C PRO A 49 19.63 -8.83 9.76
N ASP A 50 19.17 -10.08 9.75
CA ASP A 50 19.63 -11.10 8.80
C ASP A 50 18.95 -11.04 7.42
N VAL A 51 18.04 -10.08 7.21
CA VAL A 51 17.34 -9.88 5.93
C VAL A 51 17.79 -8.56 5.34
N PRO A 52 18.59 -8.55 4.27
CA PRO A 52 19.00 -7.32 3.62
C PRO A 52 17.78 -6.65 2.96
N TYR A 53 17.72 -5.32 3.01
CA TYR A 53 16.71 -4.53 2.29
C TYR A 53 17.23 -3.12 1.99
N THR A 54 16.58 -2.42 1.06
CA THR A 54 16.95 -1.07 0.65
C THR A 54 16.42 -0.02 1.64
N SER A 55 15.19 0.45 1.40
CA SER A 55 14.45 1.35 2.30
C SER A 55 13.46 0.58 3.16
N GLN A 56 12.82 -0.42 2.58
CA GLN A 56 11.80 -1.23 3.20
C GLN A 56 11.89 -2.65 2.66
N ASN A 57 11.77 -3.66 3.53
CA ASN A 57 11.61 -5.03 3.07
C ASN A 57 10.16 -5.29 2.62
N SER A 58 9.86 -5.15 1.33
CA SER A 58 8.49 -5.29 0.83
C SER A 58 8.39 -5.66 -0.64
N SER A 59 7.46 -6.56 -0.92
CA SER A 59 7.10 -6.99 -2.26
C SER A 59 5.80 -6.34 -2.76
N ALA A 60 5.52 -6.49 -4.06
CA ALA A 60 4.28 -6.05 -4.68
C ALA A 60 3.57 -7.18 -5.41
N CYS A 61 2.23 -7.16 -5.40
CA CYS A 61 1.39 -8.06 -6.19
C CYS A 61 0.44 -7.26 -7.08
N ILE A 62 0.49 -7.51 -8.38
CA ILE A 62 -0.45 -7.00 -9.38
C ILE A 62 -1.52 -8.07 -9.59
N GLU A 63 -2.79 -7.68 -9.58
CA GLU A 63 -3.90 -8.55 -9.98
C GLU A 63 -4.49 -8.06 -11.30
N ILE A 64 -4.57 -8.96 -12.29
CA ILE A 64 -5.10 -8.66 -13.62
C ILE A 64 -6.21 -9.63 -14.02
N SER A 65 -7.02 -9.23 -14.99
CA SER A 65 -7.93 -10.15 -15.68
C SER A 65 -7.16 -11.27 -16.39
N ASP A 66 -7.85 -12.38 -16.62
CA ASP A 66 -7.28 -13.56 -17.28
C ASP A 66 -6.70 -13.25 -18.67
N THR A 67 -5.61 -13.94 -19.04
CA THR A 67 -4.94 -13.84 -20.35
C THR A 67 -4.01 -15.05 -20.58
N ASN A 68 -3.36 -15.13 -21.74
CA ASN A 68 -2.40 -16.19 -22.04
C ASN A 68 -1.19 -16.12 -21.09
N ILE A 69 -1.09 -17.11 -20.18
CA ILE A 69 -0.07 -17.10 -19.13
C ILE A 69 1.36 -17.26 -19.67
N ASP A 70 1.57 -18.01 -20.76
CA ASP A 70 2.91 -18.26 -21.31
C ASP A 70 3.47 -17.00 -21.97
N GLU A 71 2.61 -16.24 -22.67
CA GLU A 71 2.96 -14.94 -23.24
C GLU A 71 3.17 -13.89 -22.14
N LEU A 72 2.30 -13.91 -21.12
CA LEU A 72 2.43 -13.04 -19.95
C LEU A 72 3.76 -13.26 -19.22
N ILE A 73 4.16 -14.51 -18.99
CA ILE A 73 5.44 -14.86 -18.36
C ILE A 73 6.60 -14.28 -19.17
N LYS A 74 6.65 -14.55 -20.48
CA LYS A 74 7.71 -14.03 -21.36
C LYS A 74 7.78 -12.51 -21.31
N PHE A 75 6.64 -11.85 -21.35
CA PHE A 75 6.56 -10.40 -21.31
C PHE A 75 7.04 -9.81 -19.99
N CYS A 76 6.53 -10.31 -18.85
CA CYS A 76 6.91 -9.82 -17.53
C CYS A 76 8.40 -10.02 -17.27
N ARG A 77 8.96 -11.18 -17.64
CA ARG A 77 10.40 -11.47 -17.55
C ARG A 77 11.21 -10.43 -18.32
N ASN A 78 10.92 -10.26 -19.61
CA ASN A 78 11.65 -9.34 -20.46
C ASN A 78 11.55 -7.89 -19.94
N HIS A 79 10.34 -7.45 -19.56
CA HIS A 79 10.15 -6.10 -19.03
C HIS A 79 10.97 -5.85 -17.77
N LEU A 80 11.01 -6.79 -16.83
CA LEU A 80 11.77 -6.65 -15.59
C LEU A 80 13.28 -6.66 -15.85
N ILE A 81 13.76 -7.53 -16.75
CA ILE A 81 15.18 -7.58 -17.15
C ILE A 81 15.60 -6.27 -17.84
N ASP A 82 14.78 -5.77 -18.77
CA ASP A 82 15.06 -4.54 -19.53
C ASP A 82 15.10 -3.28 -18.62
N ASN A 83 14.42 -3.33 -17.47
CA ASN A 83 14.33 -2.22 -16.51
C ASN A 83 15.10 -2.51 -15.21
N GLN A 84 15.96 -3.52 -15.20
CA GLN A 84 16.75 -3.88 -14.03
C GLN A 84 17.74 -2.76 -13.68
N VAL A 85 18.03 -2.64 -12.38
CA VAL A 85 19.03 -1.71 -11.86
C VAL A 85 20.25 -2.47 -11.34
N PRO A 86 21.45 -1.87 -11.32
CA PRO A 86 22.63 -2.52 -10.77
C PRO A 86 22.40 -3.00 -9.33
N GLY A 87 22.74 -4.27 -9.08
CA GLY A 87 22.60 -4.89 -7.77
C GLY A 87 21.18 -5.33 -7.39
N CYS A 88 20.23 -5.35 -8.33
CA CYS A 88 18.92 -5.95 -8.13
C CYS A 88 19.01 -7.45 -7.79
N ASP A 89 17.92 -7.98 -7.21
CA ASP A 89 17.74 -9.41 -6.97
C ASP A 89 16.33 -9.89 -7.33
N ILE A 90 15.88 -9.49 -8.53
CA ILE A 90 14.47 -9.56 -8.96
C ILE A 90 13.91 -10.97 -8.83
N GLY A 91 12.85 -11.11 -8.03
CA GLY A 91 11.96 -12.28 -8.05
C GLY A 91 10.70 -12.02 -8.89
N LEU A 92 10.24 -13.03 -9.60
CA LEU A 92 8.98 -13.02 -10.35
C LEU A 92 8.16 -14.29 -10.07
N CYS A 93 6.92 -14.11 -9.63
CA CYS A 93 5.94 -15.18 -9.45
C CYS A 93 4.68 -14.87 -10.27
N ILE A 94 4.19 -15.82 -11.07
CA ILE A 94 2.97 -15.65 -11.87
C ILE A 94 2.09 -16.88 -11.73
N ALA A 95 0.82 -16.68 -11.37
CA ALA A 95 -0.14 -17.78 -11.28
C ALA A 95 -1.60 -17.31 -11.40
N PRO A 96 -2.50 -18.14 -11.94
CA PRO A 96 -3.93 -17.93 -11.77
C PRO A 96 -4.27 -17.89 -10.28
N LYS A 97 -5.14 -16.96 -9.87
CA LYS A 97 -5.47 -16.71 -8.45
C LYS A 97 -6.04 -17.96 -7.77
N GLU A 98 -6.72 -18.84 -8.50
CA GLU A 98 -7.23 -20.13 -8.01
C GLU A 98 -6.14 -21.19 -7.78
N LYS A 99 -4.97 -21.06 -8.41
CA LYS A 99 -3.82 -21.96 -8.20
C LYS A 99 -2.99 -21.60 -6.96
N ILE A 100 -3.17 -20.40 -6.41
CA ILE A 100 -2.56 -20.04 -5.13
C ILE A 100 -3.24 -20.83 -4.01
N SER A 101 -2.53 -21.87 -3.55
CA SER A 101 -3.01 -22.82 -2.56
C SER A 101 -2.87 -22.31 -1.12
N LYS A 102 -3.46 -23.03 -0.17
CA LYS A 102 -3.26 -22.78 1.27
C LYS A 102 -1.79 -22.88 1.67
N GLU A 103 -1.02 -23.73 1.02
CA GLU A 103 0.40 -23.88 1.28
C GLU A 103 1.19 -22.62 0.90
N ILE A 104 0.92 -22.06 -0.28
CA ILE A 104 1.55 -20.78 -0.69
C ILE A 104 1.15 -19.66 0.28
N ILE A 105 -0.11 -19.64 0.74
CA ILE A 105 -0.57 -18.66 1.74
C ILE A 105 0.20 -18.84 3.07
N SER A 106 0.37 -20.07 3.56
CA SER A 106 1.12 -20.35 4.80
C SER A 106 2.61 -20.01 4.68
N PHE A 107 3.22 -20.30 3.54
CA PHE A 107 4.58 -19.85 3.21
C PHE A 107 4.67 -18.32 3.31
N ALA A 108 3.76 -17.61 2.65
CA ALA A 108 3.73 -16.16 2.61
C ALA A 108 3.53 -15.51 3.99
N GLN A 109 2.69 -16.10 4.83
CA GLN A 109 2.52 -15.69 6.23
C GLN A 109 3.78 -15.90 7.07
N SER A 110 4.59 -16.91 6.75
CA SER A 110 5.86 -17.21 7.45
C SER A 110 6.93 -16.18 7.11
N VAL A 111 7.00 -15.71 5.85
CA VAL A 111 7.91 -14.64 5.40
C VAL A 111 7.73 -13.33 6.17
N LYS A 112 6.55 -13.12 6.79
CA LYS A 112 6.30 -11.95 7.67
C LYS A 112 6.82 -12.11 9.10
N LYS A 113 7.22 -13.32 9.51
CA LYS A 113 7.45 -13.67 10.93
C LYS A 113 8.83 -14.24 11.20
N VAL A 114 9.39 -14.99 10.25
CA VAL A 114 10.68 -15.67 10.41
C VAL A 114 11.53 -15.48 9.16
N VAL A 115 12.84 -15.64 9.31
CA VAL A 115 13.76 -15.68 8.17
C VAL A 115 13.49 -16.97 7.39
N VAL A 116 13.14 -16.83 6.12
CA VAL A 116 12.85 -17.94 5.21
C VAL A 116 13.95 -18.00 4.16
N ASN A 117 14.31 -19.19 3.69
CA ASN A 117 15.32 -19.35 2.65
C ASN A 117 14.71 -19.55 1.26
N ARG A 118 15.51 -19.30 0.22
CA ARG A 118 15.08 -19.44 -1.19
C ARG A 118 14.70 -20.86 -1.60
N ALA A 119 15.30 -21.89 -0.99
CA ALA A 119 15.00 -23.29 -1.32
C ALA A 119 13.54 -23.62 -0.98
N MET A 120 13.07 -23.16 0.20
CA MET A 120 11.67 -23.29 0.60
C MET A 120 10.70 -22.62 -0.40
N ALA A 121 11.07 -21.46 -0.95
CA ALA A 121 10.27 -20.77 -1.97
C ALA A 121 10.17 -21.62 -3.25
N ARG A 122 11.30 -22.12 -3.76
CA ARG A 122 11.35 -22.98 -4.96
C ARG A 122 10.58 -24.28 -4.78
N GLU A 123 10.76 -24.97 -3.65
CA GLU A 123 10.05 -26.20 -3.33
C GLU A 123 8.55 -25.99 -3.20
N THR A 124 8.13 -24.89 -2.56
CA THR A 124 6.72 -24.52 -2.44
C THR A 124 6.11 -24.24 -3.81
N ALA A 125 6.78 -23.46 -4.65
CA ALA A 125 6.32 -23.18 -6.01
C ALA A 125 6.22 -24.44 -6.87
N ALA A 126 7.25 -25.30 -6.85
CA ALA A 126 7.30 -26.53 -7.62
C ALA A 126 6.17 -27.51 -7.24
N ARG A 127 5.93 -27.73 -5.95
CA ARG A 127 4.85 -28.61 -5.47
C ARG A 127 3.45 -28.10 -5.84
N ASN A 128 3.29 -26.78 -5.91
CA ASN A 128 2.03 -26.13 -6.29
C ASN A 128 1.91 -25.85 -7.79
N ARG A 129 2.95 -26.14 -8.59
CA ARG A 129 3.01 -25.92 -10.04
C ARG A 129 2.69 -24.47 -10.42
N VAL A 130 3.26 -23.53 -9.68
CA VAL A 130 3.20 -22.09 -10.00
C VAL A 130 4.53 -21.62 -10.56
N PHE A 131 4.50 -20.67 -11.49
CA PHE A 131 5.72 -20.12 -12.07
C PHE A 131 6.44 -19.24 -11.04
N LEU A 132 7.71 -19.52 -10.80
CA LEU A 132 8.59 -18.75 -9.92
C LEU A 132 10.00 -18.73 -10.50
N GLU A 133 10.57 -17.55 -10.67
CA GLU A 133 11.91 -17.36 -11.23
C GLU A 133 12.63 -16.18 -10.59
N GLY A 134 13.94 -16.33 -10.35
CA GLY A 134 14.85 -15.22 -10.06
C GLY A 134 15.47 -14.74 -11.36
N LEU A 135 15.44 -13.44 -11.64
CA LEU A 135 15.83 -12.89 -12.94
C LEU A 135 17.23 -12.25 -12.93
N CYS A 136 17.74 -11.88 -11.77
CA CYS A 136 19.08 -11.35 -11.54
C CYS A 136 19.56 -11.75 -10.14
N GLY A 137 20.81 -11.42 -9.81
CA GLY A 137 21.31 -11.46 -8.43
C GLY A 137 21.55 -12.86 -7.86
N THR A 138 21.27 -13.00 -6.56
CA THR A 138 21.36 -14.24 -5.78
C THR A 138 20.07 -15.07 -5.79
N GLU A 139 19.04 -14.53 -6.45
CA GLU A 139 17.69 -15.04 -6.61
C GLU A 139 16.92 -15.19 -5.28
N ASP A 140 17.21 -14.38 -4.28
CA ASP A 140 16.50 -14.38 -3.00
C ASP A 140 15.16 -13.61 -3.09
N GLY A 141 15.03 -12.62 -3.98
CA GLY A 141 13.77 -11.91 -4.23
C GLY A 141 12.59 -12.81 -4.63
N ILE A 142 12.84 -14.06 -5.03
CA ILE A 142 11.78 -15.06 -5.26
C ILE A 142 10.95 -15.33 -4.01
N ILE A 143 11.54 -15.19 -2.81
CA ILE A 143 10.85 -15.38 -1.53
C ILE A 143 9.69 -14.38 -1.44
N GLY A 144 10.00 -13.13 -1.73
CA GLY A 144 9.04 -12.06 -1.65
C GLY A 144 8.04 -12.02 -2.80
N ALA A 145 8.47 -12.37 -4.01
CA ALA A 145 7.59 -12.50 -5.17
C ALA A 145 6.52 -13.59 -4.93
N LEU A 146 6.91 -14.77 -4.45
CA LEU A 146 5.96 -15.82 -4.08
C LEU A 146 5.07 -15.38 -2.91
N SER A 147 5.68 -14.77 -1.88
CA SER A 147 4.95 -14.25 -0.73
C SER A 147 3.87 -13.23 -1.12
N ALA A 148 4.17 -12.31 -2.05
CA ALA A 148 3.22 -11.31 -2.52
C ALA A 148 1.93 -11.94 -3.07
N THR A 149 2.06 -12.99 -3.88
CA THR A 149 0.90 -13.69 -4.44
C THR A 149 0.07 -14.41 -3.36
N GLY A 150 0.74 -15.04 -2.38
CA GLY A 150 0.09 -15.69 -1.25
C GLY A 150 -0.64 -14.71 -0.34
N LEU A 151 0.02 -13.61 0.04
CA LEU A 151 -0.57 -12.55 0.86
C LEU A 151 -1.75 -11.88 0.15
N ARG A 152 -1.62 -11.57 -1.15
CA ARG A 152 -2.74 -11.03 -1.95
C ARG A 152 -3.91 -12.01 -2.03
N LYS A 153 -3.66 -13.31 -2.22
CA LYS A 153 -4.72 -14.33 -2.24
C LYS A 153 -5.42 -14.47 -0.88
N SER A 154 -4.69 -14.30 0.23
CA SER A 154 -5.26 -14.43 1.58
C SER A 154 -6.38 -13.43 1.87
N GLY A 155 -6.41 -12.32 1.12
CA GLY A 155 -7.47 -11.32 1.18
C GLY A 155 -7.41 -10.38 2.39
N ASN A 156 -6.39 -10.48 3.24
CA ASN A 156 -6.30 -9.72 4.49
C ASN A 156 -4.91 -9.13 4.76
N ASP A 157 -4.10 -8.99 3.71
CA ASP A 157 -2.76 -8.40 3.83
C ASP A 157 -2.47 -7.48 2.65
N GLY A 158 -1.79 -6.38 2.95
CA GLY A 158 -1.29 -5.44 1.96
C GLY A 158 -2.05 -4.12 1.93
N ARG A 159 -1.36 -3.08 1.47
CA ARG A 159 -1.91 -1.76 1.19
C ARG A 159 -1.96 -1.58 -0.32
N PHE A 160 -3.05 -1.07 -0.86
CA PHE A 160 -3.11 -0.71 -2.27
C PHE A 160 -2.21 0.49 -2.53
N ILE A 161 -1.34 0.37 -3.53
CA ILE A 161 -0.49 1.44 -4.05
C ILE A 161 -0.98 1.95 -5.42
N TRP A 162 -1.95 1.24 -5.99
CA TRP A 162 -2.65 1.55 -7.23
C TRP A 162 -3.96 0.76 -7.21
N LEU A 163 -5.06 1.33 -7.69
CA LEU A 163 -6.37 0.66 -7.67
C LEU A 163 -7.17 1.03 -8.92
N ALA A 164 -7.93 0.08 -9.46
CA ALA A 164 -8.78 0.36 -10.62
C ALA A 164 -9.84 1.41 -10.27
N GLY A 165 -10.09 2.34 -11.18
CA GLY A 165 -11.05 3.42 -11.00
C GLY A 165 -10.84 4.51 -12.04
N SER A 166 -11.66 5.56 -11.99
CA SER A 166 -11.48 6.76 -12.81
C SER A 166 -10.17 7.49 -12.47
N VAL A 167 -9.76 7.41 -11.20
CA VAL A 167 -8.44 7.85 -10.69
C VAL A 167 -7.65 6.60 -10.31
N LYS A 168 -6.73 6.19 -11.17
CA LYS A 168 -5.94 4.96 -11.03
C LYS A 168 -4.80 5.11 -10.01
N GLU A 169 -4.09 6.23 -10.10
CA GLU A 169 -3.07 6.60 -9.13
C GLU A 169 -3.76 7.19 -7.89
N LEU A 170 -3.77 6.45 -6.78
CA LEU A 170 -4.43 6.89 -5.54
C LEU A 170 -3.86 8.21 -4.95
N ARG A 171 -2.68 8.60 -5.40
CA ARG A 171 -2.04 9.89 -5.07
C ARG A 171 -2.66 11.08 -5.81
N ASP A 172 -3.37 10.82 -6.90
CA ASP A 172 -3.99 11.83 -7.74
C ASP A 172 -5.48 12.02 -7.35
N LEU A 173 -5.93 11.38 -6.27
CA LEU A 173 -7.25 11.65 -5.71
C LEU A 173 -7.34 13.10 -5.26
N PRO A 174 -8.44 13.82 -5.58
CA PRO A 174 -8.61 15.19 -5.13
C PRO A 174 -8.54 15.28 -3.61
N GLU A 175 -7.74 16.22 -3.11
CA GLU A 175 -7.71 16.57 -1.70
C GLU A 175 -8.99 17.28 -1.27
N GLY A 176 -9.28 17.21 0.03
CA GLY A 176 -10.44 17.87 0.63
C GLY A 176 -11.51 16.89 1.09
N VAL A 177 -12.71 17.43 1.34
CA VAL A 177 -13.82 16.68 1.90
C VAL A 177 -14.64 16.04 0.78
N MET A 178 -14.84 14.74 0.86
CA MET A 178 -15.75 14.01 -0.01
C MET A 178 -16.47 12.89 0.72
N THR A 179 -17.61 12.49 0.20
CA THR A 179 -18.38 11.36 0.73
C THR A 179 -17.72 10.04 0.37
N LEU A 180 -17.97 9.00 1.16
CA LEU A 180 -17.53 7.64 0.79
C LEU A 180 -18.13 7.19 -0.55
N ALA A 181 -19.37 7.58 -0.88
CA ALA A 181 -19.96 7.31 -2.19
C ALA A 181 -19.14 7.89 -3.36
N GLU A 182 -18.64 9.11 -3.22
CA GLU A 182 -17.79 9.76 -4.22
C GLU A 182 -16.44 9.05 -4.36
N LEU A 183 -15.82 8.67 -3.23
CA LEU A 183 -14.58 7.90 -3.22
C LEU A 183 -14.71 6.57 -3.95
N LYS A 184 -15.80 5.83 -3.69
CA LYS A 184 -16.12 4.56 -4.35
C LYS A 184 -16.21 4.72 -5.87
N ARG A 185 -16.85 5.79 -6.33
CA ARG A 185 -16.97 6.12 -7.76
C ARG A 185 -15.63 6.45 -8.42
N LEU A 186 -14.70 7.07 -7.69
CA LEU A 186 -13.44 7.54 -8.23
C LEU A 186 -12.31 6.50 -8.22
N SER A 187 -12.19 5.69 -7.17
CA SER A 187 -10.90 5.08 -6.80
C SER A 187 -10.90 3.56 -6.60
N GLY A 188 -12.02 2.88 -6.81
CA GLY A 188 -12.15 1.44 -6.56
C GLY A 188 -12.13 1.04 -5.07
N ILE A 189 -12.01 2.01 -4.16
CA ILE A 189 -12.31 1.82 -2.73
C ILE A 189 -13.73 1.30 -2.61
N THR A 190 -13.97 0.31 -1.75
CA THR A 190 -15.27 -0.38 -1.65
C THR A 190 -15.95 -0.22 -0.29
N ALA A 191 -15.21 0.18 0.73
CA ALA A 191 -15.72 0.47 2.06
C ALA A 191 -14.73 1.37 2.82
N ALA A 192 -15.21 1.97 3.91
CA ALA A 192 -14.36 2.59 4.90
C ALA A 192 -14.81 2.22 6.31
N ARG A 193 -13.87 2.18 7.24
CA ARG A 193 -14.14 1.94 8.68
C ARG A 193 -13.11 2.63 9.57
N THR A 194 -13.45 2.79 10.83
CA THR A 194 -12.47 3.23 11.84
C THR A 194 -11.53 2.10 12.27
N PRO A 195 -10.39 2.39 12.91
CA PRO A 195 -9.52 1.36 13.48
C PRO A 195 -10.27 0.40 14.43
N GLU A 196 -11.25 0.92 15.18
CA GLU A 196 -12.11 0.17 16.11
C GLU A 196 -13.18 -0.69 15.39
N GLY A 197 -13.27 -0.58 14.06
CA GLY A 197 -14.19 -1.36 13.24
C GLY A 197 -15.54 -0.68 12.97
N LYS A 198 -15.75 0.57 13.39
CA LYS A 198 -17.01 1.28 13.10
C LYS A 198 -17.12 1.56 11.61
N ILE A 199 -18.24 1.15 11.01
CA ILE A 199 -18.52 1.37 9.58
C ILE A 199 -18.65 2.87 9.30
N VAL A 200 -18.17 3.27 8.13
CA VAL A 200 -18.38 4.59 7.54
C VAL A 200 -19.46 4.46 6.48
N GLU A 201 -20.53 5.22 6.61
CA GLU A 201 -21.66 5.18 5.71
C GLU A 201 -21.34 5.93 4.41
N ASP A 202 -22.08 5.63 3.34
CA ASP A 202 -21.85 6.22 2.02
C ASP A 202 -22.02 7.74 1.99
N THR A 203 -22.83 8.28 2.91
CA THR A 203 -23.08 9.72 3.09
C THR A 203 -22.08 10.41 4.01
N ASP A 204 -21.22 9.67 4.71
CA ASP A 204 -20.27 10.25 5.66
C ASP A 204 -19.18 11.04 4.92
N ALA A 205 -18.84 12.20 5.47
CA ALA A 205 -17.77 13.05 4.98
C ALA A 205 -16.40 12.51 5.44
N ILE A 206 -15.50 12.31 4.48
CA ILE A 206 -14.12 11.91 4.69
C ILE A 206 -13.23 13.05 4.21
N LEU A 207 -12.39 13.56 5.10
CA LEU A 207 -11.32 14.48 4.76
C LEU A 207 -10.13 13.66 4.22
N LEU A 208 -9.89 13.81 2.91
CA LEU A 208 -8.71 13.27 2.26
C LEU A 208 -7.58 14.29 2.35
N ASN A 209 -6.60 13.94 3.17
CA ASN A 209 -5.28 14.56 3.15
C ASN A 209 -4.36 13.65 2.34
N HIS A 210 -3.29 14.22 1.77
CA HIS A 210 -2.34 13.58 0.86
C HIS A 210 -2.21 12.06 1.01
N TRP A 211 -2.20 11.37 -0.14
CA TRP A 211 -1.80 9.96 -0.29
C TRP A 211 -2.71 8.93 0.39
N VAL A 212 -3.82 8.62 -0.27
CA VAL A 212 -4.75 7.57 0.15
C VAL A 212 -4.16 6.17 -0.10
N ARG A 213 -4.20 5.29 0.91
CA ARG A 213 -3.73 3.90 0.80
C ARG A 213 -4.69 2.93 1.51
N PRO A 214 -5.77 2.47 0.85
CA PRO A 214 -6.68 1.52 1.45
C PRO A 214 -5.96 0.18 1.68
N ILE A 215 -6.39 -0.55 2.71
CA ILE A 215 -5.90 -1.89 3.00
C ILE A 215 -6.70 -2.93 2.21
N LEU A 216 -6.10 -4.09 1.99
CA LEU A 216 -6.83 -5.29 1.57
C LEU A 216 -7.42 -5.97 2.80
N GLU A 217 -8.74 -5.98 2.91
CA GLU A 217 -9.47 -6.63 4.00
C GLU A 217 -10.65 -7.42 3.44
N ASN A 218 -10.73 -8.71 3.77
CA ASN A 218 -11.72 -9.66 3.25
C ASN A 218 -11.87 -9.61 1.71
N GLY A 219 -10.75 -9.45 1.01
CA GLY A 219 -10.70 -9.36 -0.46
C GLY A 219 -11.15 -8.01 -1.04
N LYS A 220 -11.41 -7.02 -0.19
CA LYS A 220 -11.92 -5.70 -0.56
C LYS A 220 -10.89 -4.61 -0.28
N ALA A 221 -10.93 -3.53 -1.06
CA ALA A 221 -10.19 -2.31 -0.76
C ALA A 221 -10.96 -1.50 0.28
N VAL A 222 -10.45 -1.46 1.51
CA VAL A 222 -11.08 -0.80 2.66
C VAL A 222 -10.20 0.35 3.12
N LEU A 223 -10.79 1.54 3.19
CA LEU A 223 -10.11 2.72 3.72
C LEU A 223 -10.26 2.79 5.24
N ILE A 224 -9.14 2.95 5.95
CA ILE A 224 -9.16 3.20 7.39
C ILE A 224 -9.18 4.71 7.63
N VAL A 225 -10.17 5.18 8.37
CA VAL A 225 -10.34 6.60 8.73
C VAL A 225 -10.48 6.74 10.24
N VAL A 226 -9.83 7.72 10.84
CA VAL A 226 -10.06 8.07 12.25
C VAL A 226 -11.15 9.13 12.33
N SER A 227 -11.92 9.14 13.43
CA SER A 227 -12.85 10.25 13.68
C SER A 227 -12.03 11.44 14.16
N ALA A 228 -12.16 12.60 13.51
CA ALA A 228 -11.63 13.83 14.10
C ALA A 228 -12.66 14.33 15.12
N SER A 229 -12.23 14.59 16.36
CA SER A 229 -13.00 15.48 17.23
C SER A 229 -12.81 16.91 16.72
N LEU A 230 -13.85 17.73 16.75
CA LEU A 230 -13.82 19.15 16.36
C LEU A 230 -12.65 19.90 17.03
N ASP A 231 -12.25 19.51 18.24
CA ASP A 231 -11.14 20.11 19.00
C ASP A 231 -9.76 19.98 18.31
N GLN A 232 -9.52 18.91 17.53
CA GLN A 232 -8.24 18.72 16.82
C GLN A 232 -8.14 19.57 15.55
N GLN A 233 -9.27 20.02 14.99
CA GLN A 233 -9.28 20.93 13.84
C GLN A 233 -8.88 22.34 14.25
N VAL A 234 -9.32 22.78 15.44
CA VAL A 234 -9.00 24.11 15.98
C VAL A 234 -7.50 24.23 16.26
N SER A 235 -6.86 23.20 16.83
CA SER A 235 -5.41 23.24 17.09
C SER A 235 -4.57 23.21 15.82
N ALA A 236 -4.91 22.39 14.82
CA ALA A 236 -4.12 22.31 13.59
C ALA A 236 -4.26 23.57 12.71
N SER A 237 -5.45 24.19 12.67
CA SER A 237 -5.66 25.45 11.96
C SER A 237 -5.06 26.64 12.71
N LEU A 238 -5.16 26.66 14.05
CA LEU A 238 -4.50 27.68 14.87
C LEU A 238 -2.99 27.54 14.78
N ASP A 239 -2.41 26.34 14.84
CA ASP A 239 -0.96 26.16 14.76
C ASP A 239 -0.41 26.57 13.39
N GLN A 240 -1.11 26.28 12.28
CA GLN A 240 -0.75 26.78 10.95
C GLN A 240 -0.93 28.30 10.81
N GLN A 241 -2.00 28.87 11.36
CA GLN A 241 -2.21 30.33 11.33
C GLN A 241 -1.24 31.06 12.26
N VAL A 242 -0.91 30.50 13.42
CA VAL A 242 0.01 31.06 14.41
C VAL A 242 1.44 30.97 13.92
N SER A 243 1.85 29.87 13.29
CA SER A 243 3.18 29.78 12.67
C SER A 243 3.34 30.71 11.45
N ALA A 244 2.30 30.84 10.61
CA ALA A 244 2.32 31.81 9.50
C ALA A 244 2.26 33.28 9.97
N SER A 245 1.65 33.55 11.12
CA SER A 245 1.52 34.92 11.68
C SER A 245 2.72 35.33 12.54
N LEU A 246 3.35 34.40 13.26
CA LEU A 246 4.56 34.64 14.07
C LEU A 246 5.78 35.02 13.22
N ASP A 247 5.88 34.51 11.99
CA ASP A 247 6.96 34.87 11.06
C ASP A 247 6.79 36.26 10.42
N GLN A 248 5.61 36.89 10.52
CA GLN A 248 5.33 38.17 9.86
C GLN A 248 5.03 39.35 10.79
N GLN A 249 4.85 39.16 12.10
CA GLN A 249 4.50 40.27 13.00
C GLN A 249 5.17 40.18 14.38
N VAL A 250 6.35 40.79 14.50
CA VAL A 250 6.77 41.48 15.72
C VAL A 250 6.79 42.98 15.38
N PRO A 251 5.87 43.79 15.93
CA PRO A 251 6.13 44.42 17.22
C PRO A 251 4.91 44.60 18.15
N ALA A 252 5.23 45.02 19.37
CA ALA A 252 4.39 45.15 20.57
C ALA A 252 3.11 46.01 20.44
N SER A 253 1.99 45.53 21.01
CA SER A 253 1.21 46.15 22.11
C SER A 253 -0.26 45.69 22.17
N LEU A 254 -0.68 45.33 23.40
CA LEU A 254 -1.99 45.46 24.08
C LEU A 254 -3.34 45.13 23.41
N ASP A 255 -4.06 44.21 24.10
CA ASP A 255 -5.48 44.22 24.53
C ASP A 255 -6.61 44.61 23.55
N GLN A 256 -7.51 43.65 23.25
CA GLN A 256 -8.91 43.59 23.74
C GLN A 256 -9.79 42.64 22.89
N GLN A 257 -10.55 41.77 23.60
CA GLN A 257 -11.94 41.29 23.40
C GLN A 257 -12.52 41.14 21.97
N VAL A 258 -13.24 40.04 21.66
CA VAL A 258 -14.74 39.91 21.62
C VAL A 258 -15.16 38.40 21.47
N PRO A 259 -16.44 37.96 21.39
CA PRO A 259 -17.01 36.94 22.27
C PRO A 259 -17.53 35.68 21.52
N ALA A 260 -18.24 34.85 22.29
CA ALA A 260 -18.78 33.55 21.94
C ALA A 260 -19.96 33.53 20.93
N SER A 261 -20.15 32.29 20.43
CA SER A 261 -21.35 31.64 19.87
C SER A 261 -21.51 31.64 18.35
N LEU A 262 -21.64 30.42 17.79
CA LEU A 262 -22.73 30.05 16.90
C LEU A 262 -22.86 28.51 16.82
N ASP A 263 -24.11 28.09 16.78
CA ASP A 263 -24.64 26.74 17.03
C ASP A 263 -24.67 25.85 15.76
N GLN A 264 -24.51 24.55 16.03
CA GLN A 264 -24.82 23.31 15.29
C GLN A 264 -25.19 23.32 13.79
N GLN A 265 -24.34 22.63 13.02
CA GLN A 265 -24.75 21.50 12.17
C GLN A 265 -23.74 20.36 12.36
N ASP A 266 -24.15 19.29 13.04
CA ASP A 266 -23.32 18.10 13.26
C ASP A 266 -23.18 17.29 11.96
N LYS A 267 -22.02 17.41 11.32
CA LYS A 267 -21.48 16.40 10.40
C LYS A 267 -20.11 15.99 10.93
N THR A 268 -19.99 14.76 11.40
CA THR A 268 -18.72 14.23 11.86
C THR A 268 -17.75 14.12 10.68
N ILE A 269 -16.69 14.93 10.68
CA ILE A 269 -15.59 14.82 9.72
C ILE A 269 -14.67 13.69 10.19
N LYS A 270 -14.48 12.67 9.34
CA LYS A 270 -13.51 11.60 9.57
C LYS A 270 -12.24 11.91 8.78
N GLN A 271 -11.08 11.81 9.41
CA GLN A 271 -9.78 12.08 8.80
C GLN A 271 -9.02 10.78 8.54
N ILE A 272 -8.20 10.71 7.50
CA ILE A 272 -7.22 9.61 7.37
C ILE A 272 -6.02 9.95 8.26
N HIS A 273 -5.77 9.17 9.30
CA HIS A 273 -4.48 9.15 9.99
C HIS A 273 -3.75 7.85 9.62
N TYR A 274 -2.51 8.00 9.17
CA TYR A 274 -1.63 6.88 8.84
C TYR A 274 -0.56 6.79 9.92
N GLU A 275 -0.72 5.86 10.86
CA GLU A 275 0.40 5.37 11.67
C GLU A 275 0.91 4.05 11.08
N TRP A 276 2.12 3.67 11.47
CA TRP A 276 2.98 2.60 10.94
C TRP A 276 3.97 3.03 9.84
N GLU A 277 4.87 3.94 10.23
CA GLU A 277 6.31 3.73 10.06
C GLU A 277 6.91 3.29 11.40
N THR A 278 7.94 2.44 11.35
CA THR A 278 8.74 1.88 12.47
C THR A 278 8.30 0.54 13.08
N ALA A 279 8.34 -0.52 12.27
CA ALA A 279 9.00 -1.72 12.77
C ALA A 279 10.51 -1.47 12.71
N GLY A 280 11.08 -1.00 13.82
CA GLY A 280 12.52 -0.80 13.99
C GLY A 280 12.97 0.67 13.92
N LYS A 281 12.72 1.44 14.99
CA LYS A 281 13.67 2.37 15.65
C LYS A 281 12.96 3.18 16.75
N ASP A 282 13.44 2.97 17.98
CA ASP A 282 13.48 3.88 19.13
C ASP A 282 12.23 4.69 19.54
N ILE A 283 11.49 4.17 20.54
CA ILE A 283 11.04 5.00 21.66
C ILE A 283 11.43 4.30 22.96
N VAL A 284 12.64 4.58 23.44
CA VAL A 284 12.94 4.52 24.87
C VAL A 284 12.29 5.75 25.50
N ARG A 285 11.30 5.56 26.36
CA ARG A 285 10.99 6.52 27.42
C ARG A 285 11.07 5.82 28.75
N LYS A 286 12.15 6.13 29.46
CA LYS A 286 12.32 5.90 30.88
C LYS A 286 11.29 6.78 31.59
N LEU A 287 10.43 6.18 32.41
CA LEU A 287 9.70 6.91 33.43
C LEU A 287 10.73 7.32 34.49
N SER A 288 10.91 8.61 34.69
CA SER A 288 11.48 9.16 35.92
C SER A 288 10.36 9.87 36.67
N ASP A 289 10.25 9.57 37.96
CA ASP A 289 9.78 10.52 38.95
C ASP A 289 10.77 11.69 39.06
#